data_AF-A0A7Z0LGN5-F1
#
_entry.id   AF-A0A7Z0LGN5-F1
#
_cell.length_a   1.000
_cell.length_b   1.000
_cell.length_c   1.000
_cell.angle_alpha   90.00
_cell.angle_beta   90.00
_cell.angle_gamma   90.00
#
_symmetry.space_group_name_H-M   'P 1'
#
loop_
_entity.id
_entity.type
_entity.pdbx_description
1 polymer ?
#
loop_
_entity_poly.entity_id
_entity_poly.type
_entity_poly.pdbx_seq_one_letter_code
_entity_poly.pdbx_strand_id
1 'polypeptide(L)' 'MKISQDKSAIVIRIISLIIIIGLVITIILPLINIFALAFNSGVDAQKGGITFFPRKFSLDNFKEIFK' A
#
# COMPACT_ATOMS: atom_id res chain seq x y z
N MET A 1 -40.86 5.05 3.80
CA MET A 1 -40.30 5.09 5.17
C MET A 1 -39.14 6.10 5.18
N LYS A 2 -39.38 7.35 5.58
CA LYS A 2 -38.30 8.34 5.74
C LYS A 2 -37.56 7.95 7.02
N ILE A 3 -36.45 7.23 6.88
CA ILE A 3 -35.52 6.99 7.98
C ILE A 3 -35.03 8.37 8.38
N SER A 4 -35.49 8.85 9.54
CA SER A 4 -34.97 10.08 10.13
C SER A 4 -33.45 9.94 10.18
N GLN A 5 -32.75 10.92 9.62
CA GLN A 5 -31.30 10.95 9.61
C GLN A 5 -30.83 11.11 11.06
N ASP A 6 -30.61 9.99 11.75
CA ASP A 6 -30.00 9.97 13.06
C ASP A 6 -28.56 10.46 12.90
N LYS A 7 -28.30 11.69 13.38
CA LYS A 7 -26.98 12.32 13.31
C LYS A 7 -25.91 11.43 13.94
N SER A 8 -26.27 10.65 14.97
CA SER A 8 -25.42 9.63 15.59
C SER A 8 -25.00 8.54 14.62
N ALA A 9 -25.93 8.03 13.80
CA ALA A 9 -25.65 6.99 12.81
C ALA A 9 -24.70 7.48 11.71
N ILE A 10 -24.83 8.75 11.29
CA ILE A 10 -23.90 9.38 10.33
C ILE A 10 -22.50 9.46 10.93
N VAL A 11 -22.38 9.94 12.17
CA VAL A 11 -21.09 10.07 12.86
C VAL A 11 -20.40 8.72 13.00
N ILE A 12 -21.12 7.69 13.46
CA ILE A 12 -20.60 6.33 13.58
C ILE A 12 -20.12 5.82 12.23
N ARG A 13 -20.91 5.99 11.17
CA ARG A 13 -20.52 5.56 9.81
C ARG A 13 -19.24 6.25 9.33
N ILE A 14 -19.10 7.55 9.57
CA ILE A 14 -17.88 8.30 9.20
C ILE A 14 -16.66 7.75 9.95
N ILE A 15 -16.78 7.54 11.26
CA ILE A 15 -15.68 7.00 12.08
C ILE A 15 -15.31 5.59 11.60
N SER A 16 -16.29 4.72 11.35
CA SER A 16 -16.04 3.38 10.82
C SER A 16 -15.33 3.42 9.46
N LEU A 17 -15.73 4.32 8.56
CA LEU A 17 -15.06 4.49 7.27
C LEU A 17 -13.60 4.94 7.42
N ILE A 18 -13.33 5.89 8.32
CA ILE A 18 -11.96 6.34 8.60
C ILE A 18 -11.09 5.18 9.10
N ILE A 19 -11.61 4.37 10.02
CA ILE A 19 -10.89 3.20 10.56
C ILE A 19 -10.61 2.17 9.46
N ILE A 20 -11.60 1.86 8.63
CA ILE A 20 -11.44 0.91 7.53
C ILE A 20 -10.42 1.42 6.51
N ILE A 21 -10.49 2.70 6.13
CA ILE A 21 -9.51 3.31 5.21
C ILE A 21 -8.10 3.28 5.83
N GLY A 22 -7.97 3.59 7.12
CA GLY A 22 -6.72 3.48 7.84
C GLY A 22 -6.15 2.06 7.77
N LEU A 23 -6.98 1.05 8.06
CA LEU A 23 -6.59 -0.36 7.96
C LEU A 23 -6.12 -0.73 6.54
N VAL A 24 -6.87 -0.32 5.52
CA VAL A 24 -6.50 -0.55 4.11
C VAL A 24 -5.13 0.07 3.78
N ILE A 25 -4.85 1.29 4.24
CA ILE A 25 -3.55 1.94 4.03
C ILE A 25 -2.41 1.12 4.67
N THR A 26 -2.61 0.57 5.87
CA THR A 26 -1.58 -0.25 6.52
C THR A 26 -1.18 -1.49 5.71
N ILE A 27 -2.11 -2.02 4.91
CA ILE A 27 -1.86 -3.16 4.02
C ILE A 27 -1.24 -2.69 2.70
N ILE A 28 -1.75 -1.60 2.12
CA ILE A 28 -1.28 -1.11 0.82
C ILE A 28 0.17 -0.62 0.88
N LEU A 29 0.58 0.07 1.96
CA LEU A 29 1.94 0.61 2.09
C LEU A 29 3.05 -0.44 1.93
N PRO A 30 3.05 -1.58 2.65
CA PRO A 30 4.06 -2.61 2.45
C PRO A 30 3.96 -3.28 1.06
N LEU A 31 2.76 -3.38 0.47
CA LEU A 31 2.60 -3.92 -0.89
C LEU A 31 3.26 -3.02 -1.95
N ILE A 32 3.11 -1.70 -1.82
CA ILE A 32 3.80 -0.75 -2.70
C ILE A 32 5.31 -0.85 -2.52
N ASN A 33 5.80 -1.00 -1.28
CA ASN A 33 7.22 -1.19 -1.03
C ASN A 33 7.76 -2.47 -1.68
N ILE A 34 7.03 -3.59 -1.58
CA ILE A 34 7.40 -4.84 -2.26
C ILE A 34 7.45 -4.65 -3.77
N PHE A 35 6.47 -3.95 -4.35
CA PHE A 35 6.47 -3.62 -5.78
C PHE A 35 7.71 -2.80 -6.16
N ALA A 36 8.02 -1.74 -5.41
CA ALA A 36 9.19 -0.91 -5.65
C ALA A 36 10.49 -1.73 -5.58
N LEU A 37 10.62 -2.65 -4.63
CA LEU A 37 11.78 -3.52 -4.48
C LEU A 37 11.89 -4.55 -5.62
N ALA A 38 10.78 -5.14 -6.05
CA ALA A 38 10.75 -6.14 -7.13
C ALA A 38 11.30 -5.58 -8.44
N PHE A 39 10.96 -4.32 -8.74
CA PHE A 39 11.39 -3.60 -9.94
C PHE A 39 12.67 -2.77 -9.76
N ASN A 40 13.39 -2.90 -8.63
CA ASN A 40 14.65 -2.20 -8.39
C ASN A 40 15.84 -3.14 -8.52
N SER A 41 17.03 -2.63 -8.84
CA SER A 41 18.25 -3.43 -8.79
C SER A 41 18.47 -4.03 -7.39
N GLY A 42 18.70 -5.35 -7.30
CA GLY A 42 18.91 -6.04 -6.02
C GLY A 42 20.06 -5.46 -5.19
N VAL A 43 21.16 -5.05 -5.83
CA VAL A 43 22.31 -4.40 -5.17
C VAL A 43 21.91 -3.05 -4.54
N ASP A 44 21.03 -2.31 -5.21
CA ASP A 44 20.52 -1.05 -4.67
C ASP A 44 19.45 -1.28 -3.59
N ALA A 45 18.64 -2.33 -3.72
CA ALA A 45 17.63 -2.71 -2.74
C ALA A 45 18.23 -3.09 -1.38
N GLN A 46 19.41 -3.74 -1.36
CA GLN A 46 20.13 -4.08 -0.14
C GLN A 46 20.53 -2.87 0.71
N LYS A 47 20.67 -1.69 0.09
CA LYS A 47 21.00 -0.45 0.82
C LYS A 47 19.81 0.13 1.58
N GLY A 48 18.61 -0.43 1.40
CA GLY A 48 17.38 0.07 2.01
C GLY A 48 16.98 1.46 1.50
N GLY A 49 16.00 2.07 2.19
CA GLY A 49 15.52 3.42 1.91
C GLY A 49 14.61 3.56 0.68
N ILE A 50 14.16 2.44 0.12
CA ILE A 50 13.14 2.39 -0.94
C ILE A 50 11.77 2.29 -0.25
N THR A 51 10.77 3.02 -0.73
CA THR A 51 9.45 3.07 -0.07
C THR A 51 8.30 3.01 -1.07
N PHE A 52 8.24 3.96 -2.02
CA PHE A 52 7.11 4.05 -2.95
C PHE A 52 7.45 3.72 -4.40
N PHE A 53 8.68 4.02 -4.84
CA PHE A 53 9.12 3.85 -6.22
C PHE A 53 10.55 3.28 -6.29
N PRO A 54 10.88 2.52 -7.35
CA PRO A 54 12.23 2.03 -7.56
C PRO A 54 13.19 3.21 -7.81
N ARG A 55 14.36 3.21 -7.15
CA ARG A 55 15.40 4.22 -7.40
C ARG A 55 16.17 3.93 -8.68
N LYS A 56 16.41 2.66 -8.96
CA LYS A 56 17.09 2.14 -10.13
C LYS A 56 16.30 0.98 -10.70
N PHE A 57 15.44 1.29 -11.67
CA PHE A 57 14.60 0.29 -12.32
C PHE A 57 15.44 -0.84 -12.93
N SER A 58 15.06 -2.08 -12.66
CA SER A 58 15.69 -3.28 -13.22
C SER A 58 14.69 -4.43 -13.24
N LEU A 59 14.78 -5.26 -14.28
CA LEU A 59 14.05 -6.52 -14.39
C LEU A 59 14.93 -7.74 -14.15
N ASP A 60 16.17 -7.53 -13.71
CA ASP A 60 17.16 -8.60 -13.57
C ASP A 60 16.77 -9.58 -12.46
N ASN A 61 16.08 -9.11 -11.41
CA ASN A 61 15.52 -9.97 -10.37
C ASN A 61 14.51 -10.98 -10.96
N PHE A 62 13.65 -10.53 -11.88
CA PHE A 62 12.69 -11.42 -12.52
C PHE A 62 13.39 -12.39 -13.46
N LYS A 63 14.36 -11.92 -14.26
CA LYS A 63 15.15 -12.79 -15.14
C LYS A 63 15.86 -13.90 -14.36
N GLU A 64 16.41 -13.58 -13.18
CA GLU A 64 17.10 -14.57 -12.34
C GLU A 64 16.12 -15.62 -11.78
N ILE A 65 14.89 -15.23 -11.43
CA ILE A 65 13.86 -16.16 -10.94
C ILE A 65 13.34 -17.08 -12.05
N PHE A 66 13.25 -16.59 -13.30
CA PHE A 66 12.70 -17.33 -14.44
C PHE A 66 13.75 -18.02 -15.31
N LYS A 67 15.03 -17.90 -14.96
CA LYS A 67 16.13 -18.64 -15.56
C LYS A 67 16.21 -20.04 -14.95
#